data_AF-A0A1M5JD68-F1
#
_entry.id   AF-A0A1M5JD68-F1
#
_cell.length_a   1.000
_cell.length_b   1.000
_cell.length_c   1.000
_cell.angle_alpha   90.00
_cell.angle_beta   90.00
_cell.angle_gamma   90.00
#
_symmetry.space_group_name_H-M   'P 1'
#
loop_
_entity.id
_entity.type
_entity.pdbx_description
1 polymer ?
#
loop_
_entity_poly.entity_id
_entity_poly.type
_entity_poly.pdbx_seq_one_letter_code
_entity_poly.pdbx_strand_id
1 'polypeptide(L)' 'MKNLKKLTKKALKEINGGAGNECILECFCFDPNSEPYIGVCTVKGACC' A
#
# COMPACT_ATOMS: atom_id res chain seq x y z
N MET A 1 -11.89 33.15 -12.82
CA MET A 1 -11.96 32.18 -11.70
C MET A 1 -11.32 30.87 -12.15
N LYS A 2 -10.33 30.34 -11.44
CA LYS A 2 -9.78 29.00 -11.77
C LYS A 2 -10.84 27.96 -11.40
N ASN A 3 -11.27 27.14 -12.36
CA ASN A 3 -12.18 26.01 -12.13
C ASN A 3 -11.47 24.94 -11.30
N LEU A 4 -11.47 25.09 -9.97
CA LEU A 4 -10.97 24.09 -9.05
C LEU A 4 -11.97 22.93 -9.01
N LYS A 5 -11.65 21.83 -9.71
CA LYS A 5 -12.43 20.58 -9.57
C LYS A 5 -12.34 20.13 -8.11
N LYS A 6 -13.50 19.94 -7.45
CA LYS A 6 -13.54 19.31 -6.12
C LYS A 6 -12.95 17.91 -6.23
N LEU A 7 -11.87 17.65 -5.51
CA LEU A 7 -11.30 16.31 -5.40
C LEU A 7 -12.27 15.41 -4.64
N THR A 8 -12.48 14.19 -5.14
CA THR A 8 -13.26 13.17 -4.43
C THR A 8 -12.46 12.68 -3.21
N LYS A 9 -13.15 12.11 -2.21
CA LYS A 9 -12.49 11.49 -1.05
C LYS A 9 -11.45 10.45 -1.47
N LYS A 10 -11.74 9.67 -2.52
CA LYS A 10 -10.81 8.69 -3.11
C LYS A 10 -9.55 9.36 -3.66
N ALA A 11 -9.70 10.40 -4.48
CA ALA A 11 -8.56 11.14 -5.05
C ALA A 11 -7.71 11.82 -3.96
N LEU A 12 -8.35 12.36 -2.92
CA LEU A 12 -7.64 12.89 -1.74
C LEU A 12 -6.86 11.80 -1.00
N LYS A 13 -7.45 10.62 -0.83
CA LYS A 13 -6.78 9.47 -0.18
C LYS A 13 -5.57 8.99 -0.99
N GLU A 14 -5.70 8.95 -2.32
CA GLU A 14 -4.60 8.62 -3.25
C GLU A 14 -3.46 9.62 -3.18
N ILE A 15 -3.77 10.93 -3.25
CA ILE A 15 -2.77 12.00 -3.11
C ILE A 15 -2.04 11.94 -1.77
N ASN A 16 -2.78 11.65 -0.69
CA ASN A 16 -2.23 11.58 0.67
C ASN A 16 -1.53 10.24 0.97
N GLY A 17 -1.31 9.37 -0.02
CA GLY A 17 -0.61 8.09 0.15
C GLY A 17 -1.43 6.98 0.82
N GLY A 18 -2.71 7.22 1.14
CA GLY A 18 -3.61 6.24 1.75
C GLY A 18 -4.25 5.24 0.77
N ALA A 19 -3.74 5.17 -0.46
CA ALA A 19 -4.21 4.27 -1.51
C ALA A 19 -3.27 3.08 -1.78
N GLY A 20 -2.26 2.87 -0.94
CA GLY A 20 -1.51 1.62 -0.90
C GLY A 20 -2.18 0.60 0.02
N ASN A 21 -1.90 -0.69 -0.20
CA ASN A 21 -2.09 -1.64 0.89
C ASN A 21 -1.11 -1.24 2.00
N GLU A 22 -1.61 -0.99 3.20
CA GLU A 22 -0.76 -0.61 4.34
C GLU A 22 0.12 -1.82 4.72
N CYS A 23 1.40 -1.77 4.33
CA CYS A 23 2.42 -2.77 4.68
C CYS A 23 2.94 -2.48 6.08
N ILE A 24 2.12 -2.76 7.09
CA ILE A 24 2.35 -2.37 8.49
C ILE A 24 2.67 -3.56 9.41
N LEU A 25 2.69 -4.76 8.86
CA LEU A 25 2.99 -5.99 9.59
C LEU A 25 4.32 -6.57 9.12
N GLU A 26 5.02 -7.29 10.01
CA GLU A 26 6.14 -8.15 9.63
C GLU A 26 5.62 -9.56 9.28
N CYS A 27 6.04 -10.10 8.14
CA CYS A 27 5.69 -11.44 7.67
C CYS A 27 6.93 -12.20 7.21
N PHE A 28 6.84 -13.54 7.21
CA PHE A 28 7.72 -14.36 6.38
C PHE A 28 7.26 -14.28 4.92
N CYS A 29 8.09 -13.67 4.09
CA CYS A 29 7.89 -13.51 2.67
C CYS A 29 8.68 -14.56 1.89
N PHE A 30 8.08 -15.01 0.78
CA PHE A 30 8.61 -16.06 -0.07
C PHE A 30 8.55 -15.56 -1.51
N ASP A 31 9.69 -15.28 -2.14
CA ASP A 31 9.71 -15.20 -3.60
C ASP A 31 10.01 -16.60 -4.15
N PRO A 32 9.40 -17.01 -5.28
CA PRO A 32 9.57 -18.36 -5.82
C PRO A 32 11.02 -18.78 -6.12
N ASN A 33 11.95 -17.81 -6.17
CA ASN A 33 13.35 -18.02 -6.50
C ASN A 33 14.30 -17.65 -5.34
N SER A 34 13.79 -17.29 -4.16
CA SER A 34 14.60 -16.85 -3.02
C SER A 34 14.31 -17.68 -1.77
N GLU A 35 15.25 -17.63 -0.83
CA GLU A 35 15.00 -18.16 0.51
C GLU A 35 13.95 -17.30 1.23
N PRO A 36 13.19 -17.89 2.16
CA PRO A 36 12.23 -17.14 2.96
C PRO A 36 12.95 -16.03 3.73
N TYR A 37 12.40 -14.83 3.70
CA TYR A 37 12.94 -13.68 4.43
C TYR A 37 11.86 -13.01 5.27
N ILE A 38 12.27 -12.28 6.31
CA ILE A 38 11.35 -11.44 7.09
C ILE A 38 11.23 -10.11 6.34
N GLY A 39 10.01 -9.80 5.90
CA GLY A 39 9.68 -8.59 5.15
C GLY A 39 8.43 -7.92 5.72
N VAL A 40 8.01 -6.83 5.07
CA VAL A 40 6.77 -6.14 5.44
C VAL A 40 5.61 -6.66 4.59
N CYS A 41 4.45 -6.78 5.20
CA CYS A 41 3.25 -7.28 4.55
C CYS A 41 2.03 -6.46 4.91
N THR A 42 1.04 -6.56 4.04
CA THR A 42 -0.28 -5.98 4.23
C THR A 42 -1.01 -6.68 5.37
N VAL A 43 -2.06 -6.04 5.91
CA VAL A 43 -2.98 -6.69 6.88
C VAL A 43 -3.65 -7.97 6.38
N LYS A 44 -3.56 -8.26 5.06
CA LYS A 44 -4.07 -9.48 4.42
C LYS A 44 -2.99 -10.55 4.24
N GLY A 45 -1.78 -10.33 4.74
CA GLY A 45 -0.64 -11.25 4.64
C GLY A 45 0.01 -11.30 3.25
N ALA A 46 -0.37 -10.41 2.32
CA ALA A 46 0.36 -10.25 1.07
C ALA A 46 1.65 -9.48 1.32
N CYS A 47 2.79 -10.03 0.90
CA CYS A 47 4.07 -9.36 0.99
C CYS A 47 4.16 -8.14 0.08
N CYS A 48 4.92 -7.16 0.54
CA CYS A 48 5.37 -5.98 -0.19
C CYS A 48 6.89 -6.12 -0.37
#